data_AF-A0A6V7NSL7-F1
#
_entry.id   AF-A0A6V7NSL7-F1
#
_cell.length_a   1.000
_cell.length_b   1.000
_cell.length_c   1.000
_cell.angle_alpha   90.00
_cell.angle_beta   90.00
_cell.angle_gamma   90.00
#
_symmetry.space_group_name_H-M   'P 1'
#
loop_
_entity.id
_entity.type
_entity.pdbx_description
1 polymer ?
#
loop_
_entity_poly.entity_id
_entity_poly.type
_entity_poly.pdbx_seq_one_letter_code
_entity_poly.pdbx_strand_id
1 'polypeptide(L)'
;MAYNPDGVTDFDVHLYLADLAYTKFIHRFAGQSPASVSKKEHTAFLLYWLCHNLFCTRSQKINRDFVPIAVTLANGEKLALDTYFLSFVYKEIFKSIKPLPSGGVVISSGCDVLWFL
;
A
#
# COMPACT_ATOMS: atom_id res chain seq x y z
N MET A 1 11.51 16.58 -10.08
CA MET A 1 10.48 15.71 -10.68
C MET A 1 9.16 16.44 -10.56
N ALA A 2 8.53 16.80 -11.68
CA ALA A 2 7.23 17.47 -11.67
C ALA A 2 6.14 16.40 -11.57
N TYR A 3 5.33 16.46 -10.52
CA TYR A 3 4.15 15.62 -10.35
C TYR A 3 3.19 15.84 -11.53
N ASN A 4 2.85 14.77 -12.25
CA ASN A 4 1.88 14.82 -13.35
C ASN A 4 0.48 14.38 -12.83
N PRO A 5 -0.46 15.32 -12.61
CA PRO A 5 -1.74 15.00 -12.00
C PRO A 5 -2.69 14.24 -12.94
N ASP A 6 -2.56 14.39 -14.26
CA ASP A 6 -3.58 13.94 -15.22
C ASP A 6 -3.79 12.42 -15.22
N GLY A 7 -2.72 11.63 -15.05
CA GLY A 7 -2.80 10.17 -14.96
C GLY A 7 -3.36 9.66 -13.64
N VAL A 8 -3.20 10.43 -12.56
CA VAL A 8 -3.76 10.11 -11.23
C VAL A 8 -5.26 10.33 -11.23
N THR A 9 -5.73 11.41 -11.86
CA THR A 9 -7.15 11.72 -11.96
C THR A 9 -7.95 10.69 -12.75
N ASP A 10 -7.42 10.13 -13.86
CA ASP A 10 -8.14 9.06 -14.59
C ASP A 10 -8.35 7.82 -13.72
N PHE A 11 -7.32 7.40 -13.00
CA PHE A 11 -7.41 6.21 -12.16
C PHE A 11 -8.27 6.43 -10.90
N ASP A 12 -8.12 7.58 -10.22
CA ASP A 12 -8.86 7.88 -8.99
C ASP A 12 -10.36 8.11 -9.23
N VAL A 13 -10.75 8.72 -10.36
CA VAL A 13 -12.15 8.90 -10.75
C VAL A 13 -12.87 7.55 -10.93
N HIS A 14 -12.14 6.50 -11.32
CA HIS A 14 -12.69 5.15 -11.44
C HIS A 14 -12.82 4.40 -10.10
N LEU A 15 -12.24 4.90 -9.02
CA LEU A 15 -12.35 4.33 -7.69
C LEU A 15 -13.59 4.90 -6.98
N TYR A 16 -14.65 4.10 -6.84
CA TYR A 16 -15.80 4.44 -6.01
C TYR A 16 -15.58 4.02 -4.55
N LEU A 17 -16.11 4.79 -3.59
CA LEU A 17 -15.91 4.51 -2.15
C LEU A 17 -16.45 3.13 -1.76
N ALA A 18 -17.51 2.69 -2.46
CA ALA A 18 -18.14 1.39 -2.29
C ALA A 18 -17.25 0.20 -2.73
N ASP A 19 -16.24 0.45 -3.56
CA ASP A 19 -15.37 -0.58 -4.15
C ASP A 19 -13.97 -0.60 -3.56
N LEU A 20 -13.70 0.22 -2.55
CA LEU A 20 -12.41 0.23 -1.86
C LEU A 20 -12.19 -1.01 -1.00
N ALA A 21 -13.24 -1.77 -0.66
CA ALA A 21 -13.06 -3.03 0.06
C ALA A 21 -12.21 -4.00 -0.77
N TYR A 22 -11.19 -4.62 -0.18
CA TYR A 22 -10.24 -5.47 -0.93
C TYR A 22 -10.91 -6.52 -1.81
N THR A 23 -11.93 -7.20 -1.29
CA THR A 23 -12.68 -8.23 -2.03
C THR A 23 -13.35 -7.65 -3.28
N LYS A 24 -14.05 -6.53 -3.15
CA LYS A 24 -14.71 -5.86 -4.28
C LYS A 24 -13.70 -5.27 -5.27
N PHE A 25 -12.62 -4.70 -4.75
CA PHE A 25 -11.55 -4.12 -5.55
C PHE A 25 -10.91 -5.17 -6.46
N ILE A 26 -10.50 -6.32 -5.91
CA ILE A 26 -9.92 -7.41 -6.68
C ILE A 26 -10.92 -7.92 -7.72
N HIS A 27 -12.19 -8.14 -7.34
CA HIS A 27 -13.21 -8.59 -8.30
C HIS A 27 -13.46 -7.60 -9.45
N ARG A 28 -13.29 -6.29 -9.22
CA ARG A 28 -13.52 -5.25 -10.23
C ARG A 28 -12.37 -5.08 -11.21
N PHE A 29 -11.13 -5.25 -10.73
CA PHE A 29 -9.92 -5.06 -11.53
C PHE A 29 -9.25 -6.37 -11.98
N ALA A 30 -9.70 -7.52 -11.49
CA ALA A 30 -9.29 -8.82 -12.01
C ALA A 30 -9.91 -9.04 -13.39
N GLY A 31 -9.08 -8.93 -14.43
CA GLY A 31 -9.48 -9.23 -15.80
C GLY A 31 -9.91 -10.69 -15.98
N GLN A 32 -10.75 -10.93 -17.00
CA GLN A 32 -11.02 -12.28 -17.50
C GLN A 32 -9.82 -12.77 -18.31
N SER A 33 -9.19 -13.85 -17.86
CA SER A 33 -8.19 -14.63 -18.62
C SER A 33 -8.73 -14.98 -20.01
N PRO A 34 -8.04 -14.74 -21.15
CA PRO A 34 -6.60 -14.89 -21.38
C PRO A 34 -5.93 -13.68 -22.08
N ALA A 35 -6.29 -12.44 -21.71
CA ALA A 35 -5.76 -11.24 -22.36
C ALA A 35 -4.49 -10.67 -21.68
N SER A 36 -3.73 -9.86 -22.42
CA SER A 36 -2.57 -9.12 -21.91
C SER A 36 -3.00 -8.12 -20.82
N VAL A 37 -2.29 -8.12 -19.68
CA VAL A 37 -2.57 -7.23 -18.55
C VAL A 37 -2.59 -5.77 -19.00
N SER A 38 -3.72 -5.10 -18.79
CA SER A 38 -3.89 -3.69 -19.10
C SER A 38 -3.11 -2.82 -18.12
N LYS A 39 -2.64 -1.64 -18.55
CA LYS A 39 -1.99 -0.65 -17.68
C LYS A 39 -2.84 -0.29 -16.46
N LYS A 40 -4.18 -0.29 -16.61
CA LYS A 40 -5.12 -0.06 -15.51
C LYS A 40 -5.10 -1.19 -14.48
N GLU A 41 -5.06 -2.44 -14.92
CA GLU A 41 -4.97 -3.62 -14.05
C GLU A 41 -3.63 -3.66 -13.31
N HIS A 42 -2.54 -3.34 -14.01
CA HIS A 42 -1.21 -3.25 -13.41
C HIS A 42 -1.16 -2.18 -12.31
N THR A 43 -1.73 -1.00 -12.57
CA THR A 43 -1.82 0.09 -11.58
C THR A 43 -2.68 -0.32 -10.37
N ALA A 44 -3.82 -0.99 -10.62
CA ALA A 44 -4.69 -1.49 -9.56
C ALA A 44 -3.99 -2.54 -8.68
N PHE A 45 -3.22 -3.44 -9.29
CA PHE A 45 -2.41 -4.42 -8.58
C PHE A 45 -1.37 -3.74 -7.68
N LEU A 46 -0.66 -2.73 -8.19
CA LEU A 46 0.32 -1.99 -7.39
C LEU A 46 -0.32 -1.26 -6.22
N LEU A 47 -1.49 -0.64 -6.42
CA LEU A 47 -2.23 0.02 -5.35
C LEU A 47 -2.67 -0.97 -4.27
N TYR A 48 -3.20 -2.13 -4.67
CA TYR A 48 -3.53 -3.22 -3.76
C TYR A 48 -2.30 -3.67 -2.97
N TRP A 49 -1.20 -3.92 -3.68
CA TRP A 49 0.04 -4.40 -3.08
C TRP A 49 0.61 -3.40 -2.06
N LEU A 50 0.58 -2.10 -2.37
CA LEU A 50 0.98 -1.04 -1.46
C LEU A 50 0.12 -1.02 -0.19
N CYS A 51 -1.21 -1.02 -0.33
CA CYS A 51 -2.12 -0.97 0.81
C CYS A 51 -2.00 -2.22 1.70
N HIS A 52 -1.84 -3.40 1.08
CA HIS A 52 -1.84 -4.68 1.77
C HIS A 52 -0.48 -5.01 2.39
N ASN A 53 0.61 -4.87 1.64
CA ASN A 53 1.95 -5.32 2.06
C ASN A 53 2.81 -4.19 2.63
N LEU A 54 2.79 -3.00 2.01
CA LEU A 54 3.74 -1.94 2.37
C LEU A 54 3.26 -1.13 3.58
N PHE A 55 2.00 -0.70 3.56
CA PHE A 55 1.43 0.13 4.62
C PHE A 55 0.81 -0.67 5.75
N CYS A 56 0.48 -1.95 5.49
CA CYS A 56 -0.12 -2.89 6.45
C CYS A 56 -1.21 -2.23 7.31
N THR A 57 -2.03 -1.38 6.69
CA THR A 57 -3.07 -0.67 7.41
C THR A 57 -4.10 -1.69 7.89
N ARG A 58 -4.47 -1.65 9.18
CA ARG A 58 -5.59 -2.46 9.76
C ARG A 58 -6.94 -2.27 9.07
N SER A 59 -7.01 -1.38 8.08
CA SER A 59 -8.16 -1.16 7.22
C SER A 59 -8.23 -2.26 6.16
N GLN A 60 -9.35 -2.97 6.07
CA GLN A 60 -9.66 -3.91 4.98
C GLN A 60 -10.06 -3.20 3.67
N LYS A 61 -9.62 -1.95 3.50
CA LYS A 61 -9.97 -1.07 2.40
C LYS A 61 -8.71 -0.48 1.79
N ILE A 62 -8.73 -0.35 0.47
CA ILE A 62 -7.78 0.43 -0.33
C ILE A 62 -7.82 1.88 0.14
N ASN A 63 -6.65 2.45 0.40
CA ASN A 63 -6.52 3.87 0.67
C ASN A 63 -6.15 4.61 -0.62
N ARG A 64 -6.95 5.62 -0.96
CA ARG A 64 -6.77 6.45 -2.16
C ARG A 64 -5.56 7.35 -2.08
N ASP A 65 -5.11 7.66 -0.87
CA ASP A 65 -3.91 8.47 -0.65
C ASP A 65 -2.67 7.86 -1.33
N PHE A 66 -2.70 6.55 -1.59
CA PHE A 66 -1.60 5.81 -2.24
C PHE A 66 -1.76 5.66 -3.75
N VAL A 67 -2.87 6.11 -4.34
CA VAL A 67 -3.08 6.15 -5.80
C VAL A 67 -1.95 6.88 -6.55
N PRO A 68 -1.52 8.10 -6.14
CA PRO A 68 -0.43 8.78 -6.84
C PRO A 68 0.88 7.98 -6.81
N ILE A 69 1.12 7.20 -5.74
CA ILE A 69 2.30 6.34 -5.62
C ILE A 69 2.19 5.16 -6.58
N ALA A 70 1.01 4.51 -6.64
CA ALA A 70 0.75 3.39 -7.54
C ALA A 70 0.87 3.77 -9.02
N VAL A 71 0.35 4.94 -9.41
CA VAL A 71 0.43 5.47 -10.79
C VAL A 71 1.88 5.78 -11.16
N THR A 72 2.61 6.45 -10.27
CA THR A 72 4.03 6.76 -10.46
C THR A 72 4.85 5.48 -10.63
N LEU A 73 4.56 4.46 -9.83
CA LEU A 73 5.22 3.15 -9.91
C LEU A 73 4.84 2.40 -11.19
N ALA A 74 3.59 2.46 -11.63
CA ALA A 74 3.11 1.87 -12.89
C ALA A 74 3.75 2.52 -14.13
N ASN A 75 4.10 3.80 -14.03
CA ASN A 75 4.83 4.52 -15.08
C ASN A 75 6.35 4.18 -15.08
N GLY A 76 6.82 3.36 -14.14
CA GLY A 76 8.23 2.96 -14.03
C GLY A 76 9.14 4.05 -13.46
N GLU A 77 8.58 5.07 -12.80
CA GLU A 77 9.38 6.10 -12.17
C GLU A 77 10.09 5.57 -10.91
N LYS A 78 11.31 6.04 -10.68
CA LYS A 78 12.11 5.66 -9.51
C LYS A 78 11.58 6.39 -8.28
N LEU A 79 10.75 5.69 -7.51
CA LEU A 79 10.38 6.09 -6.16
C LEU A 79 11.41 5.54 -5.16
N ALA A 80 11.87 6.36 -4.22
CA ALA A 80 12.69 5.94 -3.08
C ALA A 80 11.83 5.18 -2.05
N LEU A 81 11.22 4.07 -2.50
CA LEU A 81 10.39 3.19 -1.67
C LEU A 81 11.21 2.50 -0.59
N ASP A 82 12.49 2.28 -0.85
CA ASP A 82 13.46 1.73 0.09
C ASP A 82 13.58 2.59 1.37
N THR A 83 13.80 3.89 1.20
CA THR A 83 13.97 4.83 2.31
C THR A 83 12.64 5.05 3.02
N TYR A 84 11.54 5.08 2.26
CA TYR A 84 10.19 5.22 2.81
C TYR A 84 9.79 4.01 3.65
N PHE A 85 9.98 2.81 3.12
CA PHE A 85 9.70 1.55 3.82
C PHE A 85 10.55 1.42 5.07
N LEU A 86 11.86 1.70 4.96
CA LEU A 86 12.76 1.67 6.11
C LEU A 86 12.28 2.63 7.21
N SER A 87 11.98 3.89 6.85
CA SER A 87 11.47 4.88 7.79
C SER A 87 10.17 4.44 8.47
N PHE A 88 9.26 3.82 7.70
CA PHE A 88 8.00 3.30 8.21
C PHE A 88 8.21 2.16 9.21
N VAL A 89 9.03 1.16 8.85
CA VAL A 89 9.36 0.02 9.71
C VAL A 89 10.02 0.49 11.01
N TYR A 90 11.04 1.36 10.92
CA TYR A 90 11.71 1.88 12.11
C TYR A 90 10.76 2.66 13.02
N LYS A 91 9.84 3.44 12.44
CA LYS A 91 8.83 4.18 13.21
C LYS A 91 7.85 3.25 13.92
N GLU A 92 7.37 2.19 13.25
CA GLU A 92 6.44 1.24 13.87
C GLU A 92 7.12 0.35 14.92
N ILE A 93 8.37 -0.07 14.70
CA ILE A 93 9.20 -0.74 15.72
C ILE A 93 9.38 0.19 16.91
N PHE A 94 9.79 1.44 16.70
CA PHE A 94 10.00 2.41 17.78
C PHE A 94 8.72 2.66 18.60
N LYS A 95 7.56 2.80 17.95
CA LYS A 95 6.26 2.91 18.65
C LYS A 95 5.89 1.66 19.44
N SER A 96 6.31 0.49 18.96
CA SER A 96 6.03 -0.80 19.60
C SER A 96 6.97 -1.06 20.79
N ILE A 97 8.12 -0.41 20.84
CA ILE A 97 9.03 -0.41 22.00
C ILE A 97 8.43 0.50 23.07
N LYS A 98 7.67 -0.07 24.01
CA LYS A 98 7.28 0.63 25.24
C LYS A 98 8.39 0.45 26.29
N PRO A 99 8.95 1.52 26.87
CA PRO A 99 9.84 1.38 28.01
C PRO A 99 9.03 0.91 29.23
N LEU A 100 9.30 -0.30 29.70
CA LEU A 100 8.80 -0.77 31.00
C LEU A 100 9.64 -0.16 32.12
N PRO A 101 9.02 0.18 33.28
CA PRO A 101 9.71 0.78 34.43
C PRO A 101 10.71 -0.16 35.13
N SER A 102 10.96 -1.36 34.60
CA SER A 102 11.82 -2.38 35.17
C SER A 102 12.63 -3.09 34.08
N GLY A 103 13.61 -2.38 33.49
CA GLY A 103 14.81 -2.93 32.83
C GLY A 103 14.67 -3.94 31.66
N GLY A 104 13.46 -4.33 31.25
CA GLY A 104 13.20 -5.32 30.21
C GLY A 104 12.38 -4.75 29.07
N VAL A 105 12.79 -5.01 27.83
CA VAL A 105 12.04 -4.64 26.62
C VAL A 105 11.05 -5.76 26.32
N VAL A 106 9.75 -5.48 26.37
CA VAL A 106 8.70 -6.39 25.88
C VAL A 106 8.14 -5.81 24.59
N ILE A 107 8.37 -6.52 23.49
CA ILE A 107 7.71 -6.28 22.22
C ILE A 107 6.26 -6.75 22.41
N SER A 108 5.33 -5.79 22.54
CA SER A 108 3.90 -6.10 22.70
C SER A 108 3.40 -6.75 21.41
N SER A 109 3.37 -8.08 21.42
CA SER A 109 2.77 -8.93 20.38
C SER A 109 1.28 -8.61 20.29
N GLY A 110 0.94 -7.66 19.43
CA GLY A 110 -0.44 -7.24 19.18
C GLY A 110 -0.82 -7.24 17.70
N CYS A 111 0.13 -7.16 16.77
CA CYS A 111 -0.11 -7.20 15.33
C CYS A 111 1.17 -7.69 14.62
N ASP A 112 1.15 -8.92 14.11
CA ASP A 112 1.71 -9.41 12.82
C ASP A 112 2.99 -8.77 12.23
N VAL A 113 3.95 -8.33 13.04
CA VAL A 113 5.27 -7.85 12.55
C VAL A 113 6.28 -8.98 12.31
N LEU A 114 5.86 -10.25 12.43
CA LEU A 114 6.73 -11.42 12.29
C LEU A 114 6.92 -11.93 10.85
N TRP A 115 6.36 -11.27 9.84
CA TRP A 115 6.59 -11.68 8.43
C TRP A 115 7.98 -11.29 7.87
N PHE A 116 8.80 -10.55 8.65
CA PHE A 116 10.13 -10.09 8.24
C PHE A 116 11.29 -10.69 9.07
N LEU A 117 11.04 -11.69 9.92
CA LEU A 117 12.09 -12.41 10.66
C LEU A 117 12.14 -13.90 10.32
#